data_AF-A0A9P4LUN0-F1
#
_entry.id   AF-A0A9P4LUN0-F1
#
_cell.length_a   1.000
_cell.length_b   1.000
_cell.length_c   1.000
_cell.angle_alpha   90.00
_cell.angle_beta   90.00
_cell.angle_gamma   90.00
#
_symmetry.space_group_name_H-M   'P 1'
#
loop_
_entity.id
_entity.type
_entity.pdbx_description
1 polymer ?
#
loop_
_entity_poly.entity_id
_entity_poly.type
_entity_poly.pdbx_seq_one_letter_code
_entity_poly.pdbx_strand_id
1 'polypeptide(L)'
;MGILETPFIASMTTPPANYAGTFLFLSYIAAALYCTLNLSTYLYSRFQSRKNALYPESRRNVYIFSTLALISFTTLSYNMINVLFRSYSENNATGHKQPHSFSAQSLWSWMTGSTLFIDFATDLIYARPWAHIGLMFALAAHIFIAVEGKKKGLQNLWLYHVLGQILPPSFATNLVMIDSLLQPASPGAEVSSSREKEEKAEEKGVVAAQTTSRASRQLIDKFDALFDRVDPYMPRFLLGMIIAYYTEELRFATPGAHHRPPPILSMRGMLAYPILLLPHSKPHSHREMVVPYALVAAGSALLWWQGSRDVGAEMGLGEHFWAQRPAVKAVTVDAFVGVLSLAVWVLAMAGEFSREQVARRFFRVEAGYD
;
A
#
# COMPACT_ATOMS: atom_id res chain seq x y z
N MET A 1 10.12 -32.44 -16.32
CA MET A 1 9.52 -31.10 -16.26
C MET A 1 9.51 -30.53 -17.67
N GLY A 2 8.44 -30.75 -18.44
CA GLY A 2 8.36 -30.38 -19.86
C GLY A 2 6.91 -30.18 -20.30
N ILE A 3 6.06 -29.71 -19.40
CA ILE A 3 4.63 -29.48 -19.66
C ILE A 3 4.37 -28.06 -19.17
N LEU A 4 3.96 -27.17 -20.09
CA LEU A 4 3.70 -25.72 -19.94
C LEU A 4 4.75 -24.75 -20.53
N GLU A 5 5.63 -25.19 -21.42
CA GLU A 5 6.06 -24.28 -22.51
C GLU A 5 4.99 -24.34 -23.58
N THR A 6 3.88 -23.63 -23.39
CA THR A 6 2.96 -23.41 -24.50
C THR A 6 3.59 -22.32 -25.37
N PRO A 7 4.01 -22.63 -26.62
CA PRO A 7 4.60 -21.63 -27.51
C PRO A 7 3.68 -20.43 -27.75
N PHE A 8 2.38 -20.59 -27.47
CA PHE A 8 1.38 -19.55 -27.49
C PHE A 8 1.56 -18.47 -26.40
N ILE A 9 1.81 -18.85 -25.14
CA ILE A 9 2.03 -17.86 -24.08
C ILE A 9 3.36 -17.14 -24.30
N ALA A 10 4.41 -17.86 -24.68
CA ALA A 10 5.72 -17.28 -24.98
C ALA A 10 5.66 -16.28 -26.15
N SER A 11 4.86 -16.57 -27.19
CA SER A 11 4.69 -15.66 -28.34
C SER A 11 3.87 -14.40 -28.04
N MET A 12 3.06 -14.40 -26.98
CA MET A 12 2.32 -13.20 -26.53
C MET A 12 3.07 -12.33 -25.51
N THR A 13 4.18 -12.83 -24.97
CA THR A 13 4.97 -12.15 -23.94
C THR A 13 6.35 -11.71 -24.41
N THR A 14 6.80 -12.19 -25.58
CA THR A 14 8.09 -11.81 -26.17
C THR A 14 7.92 -10.80 -27.30
N PRO A 15 8.77 -9.76 -27.38
CA PRO A 15 8.81 -8.87 -28.54
C PRO A 15 8.98 -9.67 -29.84
N PRO A 16 8.33 -9.27 -30.95
CA PRO A 16 7.75 -7.95 -31.20
C PRO A 16 6.27 -7.76 -30.78
N ALA A 17 5.63 -8.76 -30.16
CA ALA A 17 4.19 -8.78 -29.91
C ALA A 17 3.86 -8.95 -28.41
N ASN A 18 4.31 -8.02 -27.56
CA ASN A 18 4.06 -8.04 -26.12
C ASN A 18 2.67 -7.47 -25.75
N TYR A 19 1.61 -8.08 -26.27
CA TYR A 19 0.23 -7.67 -26.00
C TYR A 19 -0.17 -7.91 -24.54
N ALA A 20 0.29 -9.01 -23.96
CA ALA A 20 -0.04 -9.36 -22.58
C ALA A 20 0.58 -8.34 -21.59
N GLY A 21 1.86 -8.01 -21.74
CA GLY A 21 2.52 -7.00 -20.92
C GLY A 21 1.88 -5.62 -21.08
N THR A 22 1.57 -5.22 -22.31
CA THR A 22 0.86 -3.96 -22.60
C THR A 22 -0.50 -3.90 -21.91
N PHE A 23 -1.30 -4.96 -22.03
CA PHE A 23 -2.61 -5.03 -21.39
C PHE A 23 -2.51 -4.96 -19.86
N LEU A 24 -1.59 -5.74 -19.27
CA LEU A 24 -1.35 -5.72 -17.83
C LEU A 24 -0.98 -4.32 -17.33
N PHE A 25 -0.08 -3.64 -18.03
CA PHE A 25 0.33 -2.28 -17.70
C PHE A 25 -0.81 -1.26 -17.79
N LEU A 26 -1.59 -1.28 -18.87
CA LEU A 26 -2.74 -0.38 -19.01
C LEU A 26 -3.82 -0.67 -17.95
N SER A 27 -4.08 -1.95 -17.67
CA SER A 27 -5.03 -2.36 -16.62
C SER A 27 -4.56 -1.89 -15.24
N TYR A 28 -3.26 -1.95 -14.97
CA TYR A 28 -2.65 -1.48 -13.73
C TYR A 28 -2.81 0.03 -13.56
N ILE A 29 -2.54 0.82 -14.60
CA ILE A 29 -2.74 2.28 -14.58
C ILE A 29 -4.22 2.61 -14.35
N ALA A 30 -5.12 1.94 -15.06
CA ALA A 30 -6.56 2.16 -14.90
C ALA A 30 -7.03 1.83 -13.48
N ALA A 31 -6.58 0.71 -12.90
CA ALA A 31 -6.88 0.33 -11.53
C ALA A 31 -6.31 1.32 -10.51
N ALA A 32 -5.08 1.81 -10.71
CA ALA A 32 -4.44 2.82 -9.86
C ALA A 32 -5.25 4.13 -9.85
N LEU A 33 -5.64 4.62 -11.04
CA LEU A 33 -6.43 5.84 -11.19
C LEU A 33 -7.81 5.68 -10.55
N TYR A 34 -8.49 4.57 -10.82
CA TYR A 34 -9.80 4.29 -10.24
C TYR A 34 -9.75 4.27 -8.71
N CYS A 35 -8.83 3.51 -8.12
CA CYS A 35 -8.73 3.39 -6.65
C CYS A 35 -8.35 4.74 -6.01
N THR A 36 -7.40 5.47 -6.61
CA THR A 36 -6.98 6.79 -6.13
C THR A 36 -8.13 7.79 -6.16
N LEU A 37 -8.85 7.89 -7.29
CA LEU A 37 -9.98 8.82 -7.42
C LEU A 37 -11.10 8.50 -6.43
N ASN A 38 -11.46 7.22 -6.28
CA ASN A 38 -12.51 6.81 -5.35
C ASN A 38 -12.12 7.11 -3.89
N LEU A 39 -10.90 6.77 -3.47
CA LEU A 39 -10.46 7.04 -2.10
C LEU A 39 -10.29 8.54 -1.83
N SER A 40 -9.70 9.30 -2.77
CA SER A 40 -9.53 10.74 -2.60
C SER A 40 -10.87 11.47 -2.52
N THR A 41 -11.84 11.12 -3.37
CA THR A 41 -13.19 11.73 -3.33
C THR A 41 -13.94 11.36 -2.05
N TYR A 42 -13.88 10.09 -1.62
CA TYR A 42 -14.43 9.62 -0.35
C TYR A 42 -13.84 10.38 0.84
N LEU A 43 -12.50 10.45 0.95
CA LEU A 43 -11.83 11.14 2.04
C LEU A 43 -12.09 12.64 2.03
N TYR A 44 -12.12 13.26 0.85
CA TYR A 44 -12.42 14.68 0.72
C TYR A 44 -13.84 15.01 1.20
N SER A 45 -14.85 14.23 0.78
CA SER A 45 -16.22 14.39 1.24
C SER A 45 -16.34 14.24 2.77
N ARG A 46 -15.66 13.23 3.31
CA ARG A 46 -15.61 12.99 4.76
C ARG A 46 -14.90 14.11 5.52
N PHE A 47 -13.83 14.67 4.95
CA PHE A 47 -13.14 15.81 5.53
C PHE A 47 -14.02 17.05 5.53
N GLN A 48 -14.71 17.36 4.43
CA GLN A 48 -15.56 18.55 4.33
C GLN A 48 -16.74 18.49 5.32
N SER A 49 -17.39 17.33 5.44
CA SER A 49 -18.49 17.15 6.39
C SER A 49 -18.06 17.28 7.85
N ARG A 50 -16.78 17.06 8.16
CA ARG A 50 -16.27 17.01 9.54
C ARG A 50 -15.28 18.11 9.89
N LYS A 51 -14.87 18.94 8.94
CA LYS A 51 -13.81 19.94 9.09
C LYS A 51 -13.98 20.77 10.36
N ASN A 52 -15.21 21.21 10.65
CA ASN A 52 -15.54 22.06 11.80
C ASN A 52 -15.61 21.30 13.13
N ALA A 53 -15.92 20.01 13.11
CA ALA A 53 -16.00 19.16 14.30
C ALA A 53 -14.64 18.57 14.72
N LEU A 54 -13.67 18.54 13.80
CA LEU A 54 -12.32 18.05 14.08
C LEU A 54 -11.55 19.00 15.01
N TYR A 55 -10.85 18.42 15.98
CA TYR A 55 -9.87 19.15 16.77
C TYR A 55 -8.80 19.81 15.86
N PRO A 56 -8.29 20.99 16.22
CA PRO A 56 -7.28 21.70 15.43
C PRO A 56 -6.06 20.85 15.08
N GLU A 57 -5.66 19.95 15.97
CA GLU A 57 -4.52 19.06 15.77
C GLU A 57 -4.80 17.92 14.82
N SER A 58 -5.97 17.27 14.91
CA SER A 58 -6.39 16.26 13.94
C SER A 58 -6.44 16.87 12.54
N ARG A 59 -6.93 18.12 12.42
CA ARG A 59 -6.91 18.87 11.15
C ARG A 59 -5.49 19.12 10.64
N ARG A 60 -4.56 19.53 11.52
CA ARG A 60 -3.13 19.67 11.17
C ARG A 60 -2.55 18.35 10.68
N ASN A 61 -2.82 17.25 11.39
CA ASN A 61 -2.32 15.92 11.04
C ASN A 61 -2.87 15.44 9.70
N VAL A 62 -4.15 15.71 9.39
CA VAL A 62 -4.73 15.45 8.06
C VAL A 62 -3.93 16.17 6.97
N TYR A 63 -3.56 17.44 7.17
CA TYR A 63 -2.73 18.16 6.19
C TYR A 63 -1.31 17.58 6.07
N ILE A 64 -0.68 17.19 7.18
CA ILE A 64 0.64 16.57 7.18
C ILE A 64 0.62 15.26 6.39
N PHE A 65 -0.30 14.34 6.71
CA PHE A 65 -0.42 13.07 6.00
C PHE A 65 -0.87 13.24 4.54
N SER A 66 -1.68 14.26 4.24
CA SER A 66 -2.03 14.59 2.83
C SER A 66 -0.79 15.04 2.05
N THR A 67 0.08 15.82 2.68
CA THR A 67 1.34 16.29 2.07
C THR A 67 2.30 15.13 1.86
N LEU A 68 2.46 14.25 2.86
CA LEU A 68 3.29 13.05 2.75
C LEU A 68 2.78 12.08 1.67
N ALA A 69 1.45 11.90 1.59
CA ALA A 69 0.82 11.12 0.52
C ALA A 69 1.13 11.72 -0.86
N LEU A 70 0.99 13.04 -1.01
CA LEU A 70 1.27 13.74 -2.27
C LEU A 70 2.74 13.63 -2.67
N ILE A 71 3.68 13.78 -1.73
CA ILE A 71 5.12 13.63 -1.97
C ILE A 71 5.44 12.21 -2.44
N SER A 72 4.89 11.20 -1.74
CA SER A 72 5.05 9.78 -2.11
C SER A 72 4.54 9.50 -3.53
N PHE A 73 3.30 9.89 -3.82
CA PHE A 73 2.67 9.70 -5.12
C PHE A 73 3.41 10.44 -6.25
N THR A 74 3.78 11.71 -6.02
CA THR A 74 4.49 12.54 -7.01
C THR A 74 5.87 11.98 -7.30
N THR A 75 6.59 11.52 -6.26
CA THR A 75 7.91 10.94 -6.44
C THR A 75 7.87 9.66 -7.26
N LEU A 76 6.94 8.74 -6.97
CA LEU A 76 6.79 7.55 -7.79
C LEU A 76 6.42 7.93 -9.23
N SER A 77 5.42 8.79 -9.40
CA SER A 77 4.93 9.20 -10.72
C SER A 77 6.04 9.82 -11.56
N TYR A 78 6.85 10.71 -10.98
CA TYR A 78 8.00 11.32 -11.63
C TYR A 78 9.02 10.28 -12.10
N ASN A 79 9.39 9.32 -11.24
CA ASN A 79 10.35 8.28 -11.61
C ASN A 79 9.79 7.34 -12.69
N MET A 80 8.51 6.96 -12.60
CA MET A 80 7.86 6.13 -13.60
C MET A 80 7.77 6.83 -14.96
N ILE A 81 7.35 8.10 -15.00
CA ILE A 81 7.29 8.89 -16.24
C ILE A 81 8.68 9.00 -16.89
N ASN A 82 9.74 9.24 -16.10
CA ASN A 82 11.10 9.30 -16.63
C ASN A 82 11.56 7.97 -17.25
N VAL A 83 11.24 6.85 -16.61
CA VAL A 83 11.54 5.51 -17.16
C VAL A 83 10.81 5.30 -18.48
N LEU A 84 9.51 5.62 -18.54
CA LEU A 84 8.70 5.51 -19.75
C LEU A 84 9.24 6.41 -20.87
N PHE A 85 9.57 7.66 -20.54
CA PHE A 85 10.09 8.62 -21.50
C PHE A 85 11.44 8.17 -22.08
N ARG A 86 12.34 7.67 -21.22
CA ARG A 86 13.64 7.14 -21.64
C ARG A 86 13.47 5.92 -22.56
N SER A 87 12.65 4.96 -22.16
CA SER A 87 12.36 3.77 -22.98
C SER A 87 11.73 4.14 -24.33
N TYR A 88 10.79 5.09 -24.35
CA TYR A 88 10.20 5.58 -25.60
C TYR A 88 11.24 6.24 -26.51
N SER A 89 12.13 7.05 -25.93
CA SER A 89 13.18 7.76 -26.68
C SER A 89 14.23 6.81 -27.25
N GLU A 90 14.70 5.83 -26.47
CA GLU A 90 15.68 4.83 -26.89
C GLU A 90 15.13 3.94 -28.00
N ASN A 91 13.86 3.51 -27.91
CA ASN A 91 13.21 2.72 -28.95
C ASN A 91 13.04 3.49 -30.27
N ASN A 92 12.83 4.80 -30.21
CA ASN A 92 12.73 5.64 -31.40
C ASN A 92 14.11 5.95 -32.02
N ALA A 93 15.18 5.96 -31.23
CA ALA A 93 16.54 6.21 -31.72
C ALA A 93 17.10 5.04 -32.56
N THR A 94 16.68 3.81 -32.26
CA THR A 94 17.11 2.61 -33.00
C THR A 94 16.31 2.39 -34.29
N GLY A 95 15.09 2.92 -34.37
CA GLY A 95 14.27 2.93 -35.59
C GLY A 95 14.74 3.98 -36.60
N HIS A 96 15.07 3.59 -37.84
CA HIS A 96 15.53 4.47 -38.94
C HIS A 96 14.53 5.55 -39.42
N LYS A 97 13.47 5.85 -38.66
CA LYS A 97 12.48 6.88 -38.99
C LYS A 97 12.26 7.72 -37.75
N GLN A 98 12.80 8.94 -37.72
CA GLN A 98 12.44 9.92 -36.72
C GLN A 98 10.92 10.16 -36.78
N PRO A 99 10.14 9.80 -35.75
CA PRO A 99 8.73 10.12 -35.74
C PRO A 99 8.59 11.62 -35.46
N HIS A 100 8.28 12.40 -36.50
CA HIS A 100 8.05 13.84 -36.35
C HIS A 100 6.75 14.19 -35.59
N SER A 101 5.96 13.21 -35.16
CA SER A 101 4.77 13.45 -34.32
C SER A 101 4.51 12.30 -33.33
N PHE A 102 4.15 12.66 -32.10
CA PHE A 102 3.60 11.73 -31.11
C PHE A 102 2.20 11.32 -31.57
N SER A 103 2.03 10.05 -31.95
CA SER A 103 0.74 9.51 -32.39
C SER A 103 0.31 8.36 -31.48
N ALA A 104 -1.00 8.15 -31.33
CA ALA A 104 -1.51 7.00 -30.58
C ALA A 104 -0.98 5.67 -31.15
N GLN A 105 -0.76 5.60 -32.47
CA GLN A 105 -0.20 4.43 -33.14
C GLN A 105 1.29 4.23 -32.81
N SER A 106 2.09 5.29 -32.73
CA SER A 106 3.50 5.18 -32.32
C SER A 106 3.61 4.77 -30.85
N LEU A 107 2.74 5.30 -29.99
CA LEU A 107 2.66 4.90 -28.58
C LEU A 107 2.27 3.42 -28.46
N TRP A 108 1.23 2.98 -29.18
CA TRP A 108 0.80 1.58 -29.19
C TRP A 108 1.92 0.65 -29.68
N SER A 109 2.55 0.99 -30.81
CA SER A 109 3.67 0.22 -31.36
C SER A 109 4.86 0.14 -30.40
N TRP A 110 5.15 1.21 -29.66
CA TRP A 110 6.19 1.20 -28.62
C TRP A 110 5.79 0.30 -27.44
N MET A 111 4.56 0.42 -26.93
CA MET A 111 4.11 -0.42 -25.81
C MET A 111 4.17 -1.91 -26.16
N THR A 112 3.72 -2.30 -27.37
CA THR A 112 3.74 -3.71 -27.79
C THR A 112 5.12 -4.22 -28.21
N GLY A 113 5.99 -3.33 -28.70
CA GLY A 113 7.31 -3.69 -29.21
C GLY A 113 8.45 -3.56 -28.20
N SER A 114 8.27 -2.83 -27.10
CA SER A 114 9.33 -2.55 -26.13
C SER A 114 9.61 -3.71 -25.16
N THR A 115 10.85 -3.79 -24.72
CA THR A 115 11.33 -4.65 -23.63
C THR A 115 11.13 -4.03 -22.25
N LEU A 116 10.42 -2.90 -22.13
CA LEU A 116 10.25 -2.11 -20.92
C LEU A 116 10.00 -2.96 -19.65
N PHE A 117 9.07 -3.92 -19.71
CA PHE A 117 8.74 -4.76 -18.57
C PHE A 117 9.84 -5.77 -18.22
N ILE A 118 10.52 -6.29 -19.24
CA ILE A 118 11.64 -7.20 -19.06
C ILE A 118 12.80 -6.44 -18.43
N ASP A 119 13.11 -5.25 -18.93
CA ASP A 119 14.19 -4.41 -18.43
C ASP A 119 13.91 -3.95 -17.00
N PHE A 120 12.67 -3.52 -16.72
CA PHE A 120 12.25 -3.15 -15.37
C PHE A 120 12.32 -4.34 -14.39
N ALA A 121 11.83 -5.51 -14.79
CA ALA A 121 11.91 -6.71 -13.96
C ALA A 121 13.36 -7.13 -13.72
N THR A 122 14.20 -7.03 -14.75
CA THR A 122 15.63 -7.34 -14.71
C THR A 122 16.36 -6.39 -13.77
N ASP A 123 16.12 -5.09 -13.87
CA ASP A 123 16.67 -4.08 -12.95
C ASP A 123 16.27 -4.34 -11.51
N LEU A 124 15.02 -4.74 -11.27
CA LEU A 124 14.54 -5.08 -9.93
C LEU A 124 15.21 -6.35 -9.39
N ILE A 125 15.43 -7.36 -10.24
CA ILE A 125 16.14 -8.60 -9.89
C ILE A 125 17.62 -8.31 -9.60
N TYR A 126 18.25 -7.36 -10.29
CA TYR A 126 19.64 -6.97 -10.02
C TYR A 126 19.77 -6.04 -8.80
N ALA A 127 18.74 -5.29 -8.45
CA ALA A 127 18.68 -4.47 -7.25
C ALA A 127 18.20 -5.27 -6.01
N ARG A 128 18.69 -6.51 -5.84
CA ARG A 128 18.16 -7.46 -4.85
C ARG A 128 17.97 -6.87 -3.45
N PRO A 129 18.97 -6.23 -2.81
CA PRO A 129 18.79 -5.77 -1.44
C PRO A 129 17.65 -4.75 -1.32
N TRP A 130 17.55 -3.84 -2.29
CA TRP A 130 16.52 -2.81 -2.35
C TRP A 130 15.13 -3.38 -2.64
N ALA A 131 15.04 -4.38 -3.53
CA ALA A 131 13.78 -5.08 -3.78
C ALA A 131 13.27 -5.79 -2.52
N HIS A 132 14.14 -6.46 -1.76
CA HIS A 132 13.77 -7.10 -0.50
C HIS A 132 13.32 -6.09 0.55
N ILE A 133 14.06 -4.98 0.72
CA ILE A 133 13.68 -3.91 1.63
C ILE A 133 12.31 -3.34 1.26
N GLY A 134 12.08 -3.05 -0.02
CA GLY A 134 10.79 -2.56 -0.52
C GLY A 134 9.65 -3.54 -0.25
N LEU A 135 9.88 -4.85 -0.43
CA LEU A 135 8.90 -5.89 -0.15
C LEU A 135 8.59 -6.02 1.35
N MET A 136 9.61 -5.98 2.21
CA MET A 136 9.42 -6.02 3.67
C MET A 136 8.65 -4.78 4.15
N PHE A 137 8.99 -3.61 3.62
CA PHE A 137 8.26 -2.39 3.92
C PHE A 137 6.81 -2.46 3.44
N ALA A 138 6.56 -2.94 2.22
CA ALA A 138 5.21 -3.14 1.72
C ALA A 138 4.41 -4.09 2.62
N LEU A 139 5.02 -5.18 3.09
CA LEU A 139 4.38 -6.14 4.00
C LEU A 139 4.00 -5.46 5.31
N ALA A 140 4.92 -4.69 5.89
CA ALA A 140 4.69 -3.91 7.09
C ALA A 140 3.51 -2.94 6.93
N ALA A 141 3.50 -2.19 5.82
CA ALA A 141 2.47 -1.23 5.50
C ALA A 141 1.10 -1.91 5.35
N HIS A 142 1.02 -3.06 4.67
CA HIS A 142 -0.24 -3.79 4.57
C HIS A 142 -0.73 -4.36 5.91
N ILE A 143 0.18 -4.83 6.76
CA ILE A 143 -0.18 -5.25 8.13
C ILE A 143 -0.79 -4.08 8.89
N PHE A 144 -0.14 -2.91 8.82
CA PHE A 144 -0.62 -1.68 9.42
C PHE A 144 -2.01 -1.28 8.91
N ILE A 145 -2.19 -1.24 7.59
CA ILE A 145 -3.46 -0.91 6.95
C ILE A 145 -4.57 -1.84 7.45
N ALA A 146 -4.31 -3.15 7.50
CA ALA A 146 -5.32 -4.11 7.93
C ALA A 146 -5.73 -3.91 9.40
N VAL A 147 -4.77 -3.75 10.30
CA VAL A 147 -5.08 -3.63 11.74
C VAL A 147 -5.70 -2.30 12.06
N GLU A 148 -5.09 -1.20 11.63
CA GLU A 148 -5.64 0.13 11.93
C GLU A 148 -6.99 0.29 11.24
N GLY A 149 -7.11 -0.23 10.02
CA GLY A 149 -8.35 -0.34 9.26
C GLY A 149 -9.47 -1.02 10.04
N LYS A 150 -9.24 -2.24 10.51
CA LYS A 150 -10.24 -2.99 11.28
C LYS A 150 -10.51 -2.37 12.65
N LYS A 151 -9.47 -1.95 13.36
CA LYS A 151 -9.56 -1.29 14.68
C LYS A 151 -10.44 -0.05 14.64
N LYS A 152 -10.33 0.74 13.57
CA LYS A 152 -11.08 2.00 13.39
C LYS A 152 -12.38 1.81 12.61
N GLY A 153 -12.71 0.59 12.18
CA GLY A 153 -13.90 0.32 11.37
C GLY A 153 -13.90 1.12 10.07
N LEU A 154 -12.76 1.19 9.38
CA LEU A 154 -12.64 1.92 8.13
C LEU A 154 -13.47 1.23 7.04
N GLN A 155 -14.22 2.04 6.28
CA GLN A 155 -14.94 1.54 5.12
C GLN A 155 -13.97 1.34 3.95
N ASN A 156 -14.32 0.45 3.03
CA ASN A 156 -13.52 0.20 1.81
C ASN A 156 -12.06 -0.21 2.09
N LEU A 157 -11.80 -0.97 3.16
CA LEU A 157 -10.46 -1.41 3.53
C LEU A 157 -9.72 -2.10 2.37
N TRP A 158 -10.45 -2.87 1.56
CA TRP A 158 -9.94 -3.53 0.36
C TRP A 158 -9.32 -2.54 -0.65
N LEU A 159 -9.89 -1.33 -0.82
CA LEU A 159 -9.34 -0.32 -1.73
C LEU A 159 -7.97 0.13 -1.27
N TYR A 160 -7.75 0.33 0.03
CA TYR A 160 -6.44 0.71 0.56
C TYR A 160 -5.40 -0.39 0.34
N HIS A 161 -5.79 -1.65 0.48
CA HIS A 161 -4.89 -2.75 0.18
C HIS A 161 -4.58 -2.88 -1.30
N VAL A 162 -5.58 -2.84 -2.17
CA VAL A 162 -5.36 -2.86 -3.63
C VAL A 162 -4.46 -1.70 -4.03
N LEU A 163 -4.71 -0.50 -3.49
CA LEU A 163 -3.89 0.67 -3.73
C LEU A 163 -2.45 0.48 -3.25
N GLY A 164 -2.21 -0.12 -2.07
CA GLY A 164 -0.85 -0.38 -1.59
C GLY A 164 -0.08 -1.45 -2.38
N GLN A 165 -0.77 -2.31 -3.15
CA GLN A 165 -0.12 -3.23 -4.10
C GLN A 165 0.30 -2.53 -5.40
N ILE A 166 -0.48 -1.52 -5.82
CA ILE A 166 -0.38 -0.86 -7.12
C ILE A 166 0.40 0.46 -7.04
N LEU A 167 0.33 1.14 -5.92
CA LEU A 167 0.99 2.41 -5.67
C LEU A 167 1.95 2.25 -4.50
N PRO A 168 2.77 3.28 -4.19
CA PRO A 168 3.74 3.17 -3.13
C PRO A 168 3.04 2.84 -1.80
N PRO A 169 3.45 1.82 -1.04
CA PRO A 169 2.80 1.48 0.21
C PRO A 169 2.70 2.64 1.21
N SER A 170 3.63 3.60 1.18
CA SER A 170 3.51 4.80 2.02
C SER A 170 2.34 5.70 1.60
N PHE A 171 1.98 5.75 0.32
CA PHE A 171 0.81 6.50 -0.16
C PHE A 171 -0.47 5.92 0.46
N ALA A 172 -0.70 4.62 0.30
CA ALA A 172 -1.87 3.95 0.86
C ALA A 172 -1.93 4.07 2.39
N THR A 173 -0.79 3.92 3.07
CA THR A 173 -0.67 4.07 4.53
C THR A 173 -1.09 5.46 4.99
N ASN A 174 -0.62 6.52 4.32
CA ASN A 174 -1.03 7.89 4.63
C ASN A 174 -2.53 8.12 4.44
N LEU A 175 -3.15 7.54 3.39
CA LEU A 175 -4.60 7.63 3.19
C LEU A 175 -5.40 6.94 4.31
N VAL A 176 -4.90 5.81 4.84
CA VAL A 176 -5.50 5.13 6.01
C VAL A 176 -5.38 5.98 7.27
N MET A 177 -4.23 6.61 7.48
CA MET A 177 -4.03 7.52 8.62
C MET A 177 -5.00 8.71 8.54
N ILE A 178 -5.21 9.27 7.33
CA ILE A 178 -6.21 10.32 7.11
C ILE A 178 -7.60 9.80 7.46
N ASP A 179 -8.06 8.66 6.91
CA ASP A 179 -9.41 8.15 7.23
C ASP A 179 -9.59 7.89 8.73
N SER A 180 -8.55 7.37 9.39
CA SER A 180 -8.54 7.11 10.83
C SER A 180 -8.69 8.37 11.67
N LEU A 181 -8.12 9.50 11.23
CA LEU A 181 -8.30 10.82 11.87
C LEU A 181 -9.69 11.41 11.59
N LEU A 182 -10.35 10.99 10.51
CA LEU A 182 -11.70 11.44 10.15
C LEU A 182 -12.81 10.60 10.79
N GLN A 183 -12.48 9.52 11.51
CA GLN A 183 -13.45 8.74 12.29
C GLN A 183 -14.01 9.56 13.46
N PRO A 184 -15.29 9.35 13.85
CA PRO A 184 -15.87 10.09 14.96
C PRO A 184 -15.17 9.64 16.24
N ALA A 185 -14.96 10.58 17.18
CA ALA A 185 -14.57 10.20 18.53
C ALA A 185 -15.67 9.25 19.06
N SER A 186 -15.24 8.10 19.60
CA SER A 186 -16.05 6.93 19.96
C SER A 186 -17.54 7.22 20.27
N PRO A 187 -18.50 6.41 19.77
CA PRO A 187 -19.95 6.65 19.83
C PRO A 187 -20.55 6.86 21.24
N GLY A 188 -19.78 6.64 22.31
CA GLY A 188 -20.20 6.98 23.68
C GLY A 188 -20.46 8.46 23.92
N ALA A 189 -19.97 9.38 23.07
CA ALA A 189 -20.21 10.82 23.21
C ALA A 189 -21.47 11.32 22.48
N GLU A 190 -21.98 10.60 21.48
CA GLU A 190 -23.12 11.05 20.66
C GLU A 190 -24.47 10.46 21.09
N VAL A 191 -24.49 9.34 21.81
CA VAL A 191 -25.73 8.68 22.27
C VAL A 191 -26.58 9.59 23.17
N SER A 192 -26.00 10.60 23.82
CA SER A 192 -26.78 11.57 24.61
C SER A 192 -27.46 12.68 23.79
N SER A 193 -26.98 13.01 22.58
CA SER A 193 -27.57 14.10 21.76
C SER A 193 -28.41 13.62 20.58
N SER A 194 -28.12 12.42 20.06
CA SER A 194 -28.82 11.86 18.90
C SER A 194 -30.17 11.25 19.27
N ARG A 195 -30.30 10.69 20.48
CA ARG A 195 -31.55 10.06 20.95
C ARG A 195 -32.72 11.04 21.07
N GLU A 196 -32.43 12.33 21.22
CA GLU A 196 -33.44 13.40 21.27
C GLU A 196 -33.87 13.92 19.87
N LYS A 197 -33.09 13.62 18.82
CA LYS A 197 -33.37 14.02 17.43
C LYS A 197 -33.88 12.89 16.54
N GLU A 198 -33.48 11.65 16.82
CA GLU A 198 -33.85 10.47 16.01
C GLU A 198 -35.33 10.08 16.21
N GLU A 199 -35.89 10.31 17.42
CA GLU A 199 -37.34 10.17 17.70
C GLU A 199 -38.22 11.12 16.86
N LYS A 200 -37.64 12.16 16.23
CA LYS A 200 -38.35 13.10 15.34
C LYS A 200 -38.14 12.88 13.85
N ALA A 201 -37.18 12.06 13.43
CA ALA A 201 -36.78 11.95 12.01
C ALA A 201 -37.18 10.61 11.35
N GLU A 202 -37.51 9.58 12.16
CA GLU A 202 -37.84 8.23 11.66
C GLU A 202 -39.19 8.16 10.92
N GLU A 203 -40.02 9.22 10.95
CA GLU A 203 -41.35 9.19 10.34
C GLU A 203 -41.38 9.47 8.81
N LYS A 204 -40.30 9.94 8.14
CA LYS A 204 -40.46 10.55 6.80
C LYS A 204 -39.52 10.18 5.64
N GLY A 205 -38.49 9.35 5.77
CA GLY A 205 -37.37 9.45 4.81
C GLY A 205 -36.75 8.21 4.16
N VAL A 206 -37.27 6.99 4.32
CA VAL A 206 -36.41 5.79 4.16
C VAL A 206 -36.26 5.19 2.74
N VAL A 207 -37.00 5.62 1.71
CA VAL A 207 -37.14 4.74 0.51
C VAL A 207 -36.21 5.03 -0.69
N ALA A 208 -35.58 6.21 -0.82
CA ALA A 208 -35.04 6.60 -2.14
C ALA A 208 -33.53 6.36 -2.43
N ALA A 209 -32.69 6.03 -1.45
CA ALA A 209 -31.22 6.01 -1.64
C ALA A 209 -30.58 4.60 -1.76
N GLN A 210 -31.36 3.53 -1.89
CA GLN A 210 -30.92 2.16 -1.58
C GLN A 210 -30.48 1.28 -2.77
N THR A 211 -30.67 1.71 -4.02
CA THR A 211 -30.58 0.80 -5.19
C THR A 211 -29.20 0.68 -5.84
N THR A 212 -28.37 1.72 -5.89
CA THR A 212 -27.01 1.66 -6.48
C THR A 212 -25.97 0.99 -5.58
N SER A 213 -26.32 0.68 -4.32
CA SER A 213 -25.41 0.12 -3.32
C SER A 213 -25.45 -1.41 -3.21
N ARG A 214 -26.38 -2.11 -3.88
CA ARG A 214 -26.64 -3.53 -3.59
C ARG A 214 -25.64 -4.48 -4.24
N ALA A 215 -25.24 -4.21 -5.48
CA ALA A 215 -24.31 -5.05 -6.22
C ALA A 215 -22.88 -4.96 -5.67
N SER A 216 -22.43 -3.77 -5.29
CA SER A 216 -21.13 -3.59 -4.64
C SER A 216 -21.09 -4.24 -3.26
N ARG A 217 -22.15 -4.10 -2.45
CA ARG A 217 -22.27 -4.80 -1.16
C ARG A 217 -22.23 -6.31 -1.31
N GLN A 218 -22.99 -6.89 -2.25
CA GLN A 218 -22.95 -8.34 -2.48
C GLN A 218 -21.56 -8.86 -2.89
N LEU A 219 -20.79 -8.07 -3.63
CA LEU A 219 -19.45 -8.45 -4.03
C LEU A 219 -18.47 -8.37 -2.84
N ILE A 220 -18.63 -7.35 -1.98
CA ILE A 220 -17.90 -7.21 -0.72
C ILE A 220 -18.22 -8.39 0.22
N ASP A 221 -19.49 -8.69 0.45
CA ASP A 221 -19.94 -9.77 1.35
C ASP A 221 -19.42 -11.14 0.89
N LYS A 222 -19.35 -11.40 -0.42
CA LYS A 222 -18.79 -12.64 -0.98
C LYS A 222 -17.29 -12.74 -0.77
N PHE A 223 -16.56 -11.63 -0.90
CA PHE A 223 -15.14 -11.62 -0.61
C PHE A 223 -14.90 -11.88 0.88
N ASP A 224 -15.64 -11.20 1.76
CA ASP A 224 -15.54 -11.39 3.21
C ASP A 224 -15.81 -12.85 3.62
N ALA A 225 -16.84 -13.48 3.07
CA ALA A 225 -17.16 -14.89 3.33
C ALA A 225 -16.10 -15.88 2.81
N LEU A 226 -15.46 -15.57 1.66
CA LEU A 226 -14.34 -16.36 1.15
C LEU A 226 -13.14 -16.27 2.10
N PHE A 227 -12.89 -15.08 2.65
CA PHE A 227 -11.79 -14.81 3.58
C PHE A 227 -11.94 -15.56 4.91
N ASP A 228 -13.14 -15.61 5.49
CA ASP A 228 -13.41 -16.31 6.75
C ASP A 228 -13.10 -17.82 6.71
N ARG A 229 -13.20 -18.44 5.52
CA ARG A 229 -13.03 -19.89 5.36
C ARG A 229 -11.56 -20.34 5.42
N VAL A 230 -10.60 -19.43 5.23
CA VAL A 230 -9.17 -19.77 5.07
C VAL A 230 -8.32 -19.47 6.32
N ASP A 231 -8.87 -18.73 7.29
CA ASP A 231 -8.22 -18.24 8.52
C ASP A 231 -7.45 -19.30 9.36
N PRO A 232 -7.99 -20.51 9.68
CA PRO A 232 -7.36 -21.41 10.66
C PRO A 232 -6.06 -22.09 10.18
N TYR A 233 -5.82 -22.15 8.86
CA TYR A 233 -4.61 -22.78 8.30
C TYR A 233 -3.45 -21.78 8.10
N MET A 234 -3.72 -20.51 8.34
CA MET A 234 -2.96 -19.41 7.76
C MET A 234 -1.64 -19.09 8.50
N PRO A 235 -1.55 -19.11 9.85
CA PRO A 235 -0.28 -18.93 10.57
C PRO A 235 0.77 -20.00 10.24
N ARG A 236 0.32 -21.25 9.99
CA ARG A 236 1.21 -22.37 9.61
C ARG A 236 1.75 -22.19 8.20
N PHE A 237 0.93 -21.68 7.29
CA PHE A 237 1.35 -21.32 5.94
C PHE A 237 2.40 -20.20 5.96
N LEU A 238 2.19 -19.15 6.78
CA LEU A 238 3.12 -18.02 6.94
C LEU A 238 4.50 -18.44 7.44
N LEU A 239 4.53 -19.27 8.49
CA LEU A 239 5.76 -19.80 9.05
C LEU A 239 6.48 -20.69 8.02
N GLY A 240 5.72 -21.53 7.31
CA GLY A 240 6.25 -22.33 6.19
C GLY A 240 6.88 -21.48 5.09
N MET A 241 6.27 -20.34 4.76
CA MET A 241 6.76 -19.42 3.72
C MET A 241 7.97 -18.59 4.15
N ILE A 242 8.03 -18.12 5.41
CA ILE A 242 9.21 -17.46 5.98
C ILE A 242 10.39 -18.45 6.05
N ILE A 243 10.14 -19.66 6.52
CA ILE A 243 11.15 -20.74 6.53
C ILE A 243 11.59 -21.05 5.11
N ALA A 244 10.67 -21.17 4.15
CA ALA A 244 11.00 -21.39 2.73
C ALA A 244 11.85 -20.25 2.14
N TYR A 245 11.56 -18.99 2.50
CA TYR A 245 12.37 -17.84 2.09
C TYR A 245 13.78 -17.91 2.64
N TYR A 246 13.95 -18.04 3.96
CA TYR A 246 15.27 -18.09 4.59
C TYR A 246 16.07 -19.33 4.14
N THR A 247 15.40 -20.46 3.90
CA THR A 247 16.06 -21.68 3.40
C THR A 247 16.50 -21.57 1.94
N GLU A 248 15.74 -20.88 1.08
CA GLU A 248 16.19 -20.58 -0.29
C GLU A 248 17.31 -19.53 -0.29
N GLU A 249 17.26 -18.50 0.53
CA GLU A 249 18.34 -17.50 0.67
C GLU A 249 19.66 -18.18 1.09
N LEU A 250 19.60 -19.11 2.05
CA LEU A 250 20.73 -19.93 2.48
C LEU A 250 21.27 -20.84 1.36
N ARG A 251 20.40 -21.32 0.45
CA ARG A 251 20.82 -22.10 -0.74
C ARG A 251 21.43 -21.22 -1.83
N PHE A 252 21.02 -19.96 -1.96
CA PHE A 252 21.65 -19.04 -2.90
C PHE A 252 23.03 -18.56 -2.46
N ALA A 253 23.34 -18.62 -1.16
CA ALA A 253 24.69 -18.35 -0.64
C ALA A 253 25.71 -19.45 -1.01
N THR A 254 25.26 -20.62 -1.49
CA THR A 254 26.17 -21.66 -2.00
C THR A 254 26.61 -21.41 -3.45
N PRO A 255 27.92 -21.38 -3.75
CA PRO A 255 28.43 -21.23 -5.12
C PRO A 255 27.92 -22.36 -6.02
N GLY A 256 27.25 -22.03 -7.13
CA GLY A 256 26.81 -22.99 -8.16
C GLY A 256 25.31 -23.30 -8.22
N ALA A 257 24.48 -22.68 -7.38
CA ALA A 257 23.02 -22.87 -7.45
C ALA A 257 22.41 -22.16 -8.69
N HIS A 258 21.79 -22.94 -9.58
CA HIS A 258 21.11 -22.43 -10.78
C HIS A 258 19.95 -21.47 -10.44
N HIS A 259 19.79 -20.44 -11.27
CA HIS A 259 18.81 -19.36 -11.16
C HIS A 259 17.35 -19.85 -11.19
N ARG A 260 16.80 -20.21 -10.03
CA ARG A 260 15.34 -20.32 -9.87
C ARG A 260 14.71 -18.93 -9.72
N PRO A 261 13.47 -18.73 -10.19
CA PRO A 261 12.80 -17.44 -10.09
C PRO A 261 12.75 -17.00 -8.61
N PRO A 262 13.04 -15.72 -8.32
CA PRO A 262 13.30 -15.27 -6.97
C PRO A 262 12.02 -15.32 -6.10
N PRO A 263 12.16 -15.40 -4.77
CA PRO A 263 11.07 -15.38 -3.78
C PRO A 263 10.19 -14.11 -3.80
N ILE A 264 10.44 -13.17 -4.71
CA ILE A 264 9.74 -11.89 -4.88
C ILE A 264 8.26 -12.06 -5.23
N LEU A 265 7.92 -13.04 -6.10
CA LEU A 265 6.52 -13.35 -6.43
C LEU A 265 5.78 -13.96 -5.23
N SER A 266 6.46 -14.82 -4.48
CA SER A 266 5.98 -15.39 -3.23
C SER A 266 5.71 -14.30 -2.19
N MET A 267 6.62 -13.33 -2.05
CA MET A 267 6.46 -12.17 -1.16
C MET A 267 5.30 -11.26 -1.57
N ARG A 268 5.07 -11.00 -2.86
CA ARG A 268 3.89 -10.23 -3.30
C ARG A 268 2.58 -10.96 -3.03
N GLY A 269 2.55 -12.28 -3.16
CA GLY A 269 1.43 -13.10 -2.65
C GLY A 269 1.20 -12.92 -1.14
N MET A 270 2.27 -12.72 -0.36
CA MET A 270 2.21 -12.39 1.07
C MET A 270 1.77 -10.95 1.36
N LEU A 271 1.67 -10.05 0.38
CA LEU A 271 1.21 -8.67 0.62
C LEU A 271 -0.33 -8.54 0.58
N ALA A 272 -1.04 -9.46 -0.08
CA ALA A 272 -2.50 -9.59 -0.03
C ALA A 272 -3.00 -10.17 1.32
N TYR A 273 -2.06 -10.65 2.13
CA TYR A 273 -2.24 -11.48 3.32
C TYR A 273 -2.78 -10.76 4.57
N PRO A 274 -2.49 -9.48 4.85
CA PRO A 274 -2.96 -8.88 6.10
C PRO A 274 -4.48 -8.67 6.19
N ILE A 275 -5.18 -8.65 5.05
CA ILE A 275 -6.65 -8.70 5.01
C ILE A 275 -7.17 -9.98 5.66
N LEU A 276 -6.48 -11.11 5.41
CA LEU A 276 -6.85 -12.48 5.80
C LEU A 276 -6.66 -12.77 7.29
N LEU A 277 -5.77 -12.04 7.98
CA LEU A 277 -5.21 -12.50 9.25
C LEU A 277 -5.85 -11.95 10.53
N LEU A 278 -6.70 -10.93 10.42
CA LEU A 278 -7.24 -10.31 11.61
C LEU A 278 -8.57 -10.95 11.98
N PRO A 279 -8.61 -11.71 13.09
CA PRO A 279 -9.84 -12.34 13.54
C PRO A 279 -10.92 -11.27 13.77
N HIS A 280 -12.16 -11.61 13.47
CA HIS A 280 -13.33 -10.76 13.75
C HIS A 280 -13.59 -10.54 15.25
N SER A 281 -12.86 -11.22 16.13
CA SER A 281 -12.96 -11.03 17.58
C SER A 281 -12.24 -9.73 17.99
N LYS A 282 -12.93 -8.93 18.81
CA LYS A 282 -12.43 -7.66 19.34
C LYS A 282 -11.03 -7.86 19.95
N PRO A 283 -9.99 -7.13 19.51
CA PRO A 283 -8.67 -7.25 20.11
C PRO A 283 -8.74 -6.90 21.59
N HIS A 284 -8.32 -7.82 22.47
CA HIS A 284 -8.49 -7.67 23.92
C HIS A 284 -7.45 -6.76 24.59
N SER A 285 -6.39 -6.30 23.89
CA SER A 285 -5.42 -5.38 24.47
C SER A 285 -4.66 -4.53 23.44
N HIS A 286 -4.63 -3.22 23.66
CA HIS A 286 -3.91 -2.24 22.84
C HIS A 286 -2.38 -2.48 22.83
N ARG A 287 -1.83 -3.23 23.79
CA ARG A 287 -0.39 -3.57 23.87
C ARG A 287 0.02 -4.68 22.90
N GLU A 288 -0.87 -5.62 22.59
CA GLU A 288 -0.55 -6.79 21.76
C GLU A 288 -0.31 -6.43 20.30
N MET A 289 -0.89 -5.32 19.83
CA MET A 289 -0.72 -4.85 18.45
C MET A 289 0.49 -3.93 18.25
N VAL A 290 0.89 -3.13 19.25
CA VAL A 290 1.98 -2.13 19.11
C VAL A 290 3.36 -2.81 18.95
N VAL A 291 3.57 -3.96 19.59
CA VAL A 291 4.85 -4.67 19.58
C VAL A 291 5.19 -5.24 18.18
N PRO A 292 4.28 -5.94 17.48
CA PRO A 292 4.50 -6.33 16.09
C PRO A 292 4.83 -5.14 15.16
N TYR A 293 4.17 -3.98 15.34
CA TYR A 293 4.45 -2.79 14.53
C TYR A 293 5.85 -2.25 14.73
N ALA A 294 6.22 -2.05 16.00
CA ALA A 294 7.54 -1.56 16.34
C ALA A 294 8.62 -2.52 15.85
N LEU A 295 8.41 -3.83 15.96
CA LEU A 295 9.35 -4.85 15.50
C LEU A 295 9.49 -4.89 13.97
N VAL A 296 8.39 -4.83 13.22
CA VAL A 296 8.44 -4.85 11.75
C VAL A 296 9.00 -3.53 11.21
N ALA A 297 8.63 -2.39 11.80
CA ALA A 297 9.18 -1.08 11.42
C ALA A 297 10.67 -0.98 11.77
N ALA A 298 11.07 -1.43 12.96
CA ALA A 298 12.48 -1.47 13.37
C ALA A 298 13.29 -2.46 12.52
N GLY A 299 12.73 -3.63 12.20
CA GLY A 299 13.36 -4.60 11.30
C GLY A 299 13.54 -4.04 9.90
N SER A 300 12.53 -3.34 9.36
CA SER A 300 12.62 -2.66 8.06
C SER A 300 13.65 -1.54 8.08
N ALA A 301 13.70 -0.74 9.15
CA ALA A 301 14.69 0.33 9.33
C ALA A 301 16.12 -0.20 9.53
N LEU A 302 16.28 -1.35 10.20
CA LEU A 302 17.56 -2.00 10.39
C LEU A 302 18.07 -2.60 9.08
N LEU A 303 17.21 -3.29 8.33
CA LEU A 303 17.52 -3.81 6.99
C LEU A 303 17.84 -2.67 6.02
N TRP A 304 17.11 -1.56 6.11
CA TRP A 304 17.41 -0.33 5.39
C TRP A 304 18.80 0.20 5.72
N TRP A 305 19.11 0.36 7.01
CA TRP A 305 20.39 0.86 7.48
C TRP A 305 21.52 -0.05 7.03
N GLN A 306 21.37 -1.37 7.19
CA GLN A 306 22.34 -2.36 6.77
C GLN A 306 22.54 -2.35 5.24
N GLY A 307 21.46 -2.40 4.47
CA GLY A 307 21.51 -2.29 3.01
C GLY A 307 22.15 -0.99 2.53
N SER A 308 21.90 0.13 3.21
CA SER A 308 22.53 1.41 2.88
C SER A 308 24.03 1.45 3.19
N ARG A 309 24.48 0.75 4.25
CA ARG A 309 25.91 0.66 4.60
C ARG A 309 26.66 -0.29 3.66
N ASP A 310 26.10 -1.46 3.40
CA ASP A 310 26.74 -2.47 2.55
C ASP A 310 26.85 -1.97 1.10
N VAL A 311 25.80 -1.33 0.57
CA VAL A 311 25.83 -0.70 -0.76
C VAL A 311 26.73 0.54 -0.79
N GLY A 312 26.77 1.31 0.30
CA GLY A 312 27.68 2.44 0.45
C GLY A 312 29.16 2.06 0.40
N ALA A 313 29.49 0.88 0.92
CA ALA A 313 30.84 0.33 0.90
C ALA A 313 31.19 -0.33 -0.46
N GLU A 314 30.25 -1.01 -1.10
CA GLU A 314 30.53 -1.79 -2.33
C GLU A 314 30.45 -0.98 -3.64
N MET A 315 29.60 0.04 -3.72
CA MET A 315 29.24 0.62 -5.03
C MET A 315 29.65 2.08 -5.25
N GLY A 316 30.21 2.76 -4.24
CA GLY A 316 30.47 4.20 -4.33
C GLY A 316 29.16 4.94 -4.66
N LEU A 317 28.32 5.16 -3.63
CA LEU A 317 27.02 5.85 -3.69
C LEU A 317 27.10 7.32 -4.16
N GLY A 318 27.70 7.58 -5.32
CA GLY A 318 27.61 8.86 -6.01
C GLY A 318 26.24 9.03 -6.65
N GLU A 319 25.88 10.28 -6.96
CA GLU A 319 24.66 10.63 -7.69
C GLU A 319 24.45 9.80 -8.96
N HIS A 320 25.54 9.31 -9.56
CA HIS A 320 25.52 8.50 -10.75
C HIS A 320 24.76 7.17 -10.58
N PHE A 321 24.89 6.49 -9.43
CA PHE A 321 24.19 5.21 -9.20
C PHE A 321 22.66 5.40 -9.22
N TRP A 322 22.19 6.42 -8.49
CA TRP A 322 20.76 6.75 -8.40
C TRP A 322 20.20 7.27 -9.73
N ALA A 323 21.02 7.98 -10.51
CA ALA A 323 20.63 8.45 -11.85
C ALA A 323 20.44 7.29 -12.83
N GLN A 324 21.25 6.23 -12.71
CA GLN A 324 21.13 5.06 -13.58
C GLN A 324 19.97 4.13 -13.19
N ARG A 325 19.51 4.16 -11.93
CA ARG A 325 18.51 3.22 -11.40
C ARG A 325 17.30 3.94 -10.77
N PRO A 326 16.44 4.58 -11.58
CA PRO A 326 15.28 5.33 -11.09
C PRO A 326 14.28 4.48 -10.30
N ALA A 327 14.15 3.19 -10.62
CA ALA A 327 13.27 2.27 -9.88
C ALA A 327 13.74 2.09 -8.42
N VAL A 328 15.04 1.91 -8.22
CA VAL A 328 15.64 1.77 -6.89
C VAL A 328 15.44 3.06 -6.10
N LYS A 329 15.73 4.21 -6.72
CA LYS A 329 15.48 5.54 -6.12
C LYS A 329 14.03 5.70 -5.67
N ALA A 330 13.06 5.29 -6.49
CA ALA A 330 11.64 5.40 -6.15
C ALA A 330 11.26 4.55 -4.93
N VAL A 331 11.68 3.28 -4.90
CA VAL A 331 11.44 2.37 -3.77
C VAL A 331 12.11 2.90 -2.50
N THR A 332 13.32 3.43 -2.64
CA THR A 332 14.08 4.04 -1.55
C THR A 332 13.30 5.23 -0.95
N VAL A 333 12.89 6.20 -1.77
CA VAL A 333 12.16 7.36 -1.27
C VAL A 333 10.82 6.96 -0.65
N ASP A 334 10.10 6.01 -1.24
CA ASP A 334 8.84 5.51 -0.70
C ASP A 334 8.99 4.89 0.70
N ALA A 335 9.95 3.99 0.88
CA ALA A 335 10.21 3.38 2.18
C ALA A 335 10.59 4.43 3.23
N PHE A 336 11.41 5.42 2.88
CA PHE A 336 11.76 6.54 3.76
C PHE A 336 10.52 7.35 4.16
N VAL A 337 9.70 7.76 3.19
CA VAL A 337 8.44 8.49 3.45
C VAL A 337 7.50 7.66 4.32
N GLY A 338 7.44 6.35 4.09
CA GLY A 338 6.68 5.41 4.90
C GLY A 338 7.10 5.36 6.36
N VAL A 339 8.39 5.18 6.62
CA VAL A 339 8.95 5.19 7.98
C VAL A 339 8.69 6.52 8.68
N LEU A 340 8.90 7.64 7.97
CA LEU A 340 8.60 8.98 8.50
C LEU A 340 7.11 9.13 8.84
N SER A 341 6.21 8.65 7.98
CA SER A 341 4.76 8.69 8.19
C SER A 341 4.36 7.90 9.44
N LEU A 342 4.91 6.70 9.63
CA LEU A 342 4.68 5.87 10.82
C LEU A 342 5.22 6.54 12.09
N ALA A 343 6.40 7.16 12.04
CA ALA A 343 6.96 7.89 13.18
C ALA A 343 6.05 9.08 13.58
N VAL A 344 5.61 9.88 12.60
CA VAL A 344 4.66 10.98 12.83
C VAL A 344 3.34 10.47 13.39
N TRP A 345 2.83 9.34 12.90
CA TRP A 345 1.62 8.70 13.42
C TRP A 345 1.77 8.29 14.88
N VAL A 346 2.86 7.62 15.25
CA VAL A 346 3.11 7.22 16.65
C VAL A 346 3.17 8.43 17.57
N LEU A 347 3.84 9.51 17.16
CA LEU A 347 3.92 10.76 17.92
C LEU A 347 2.56 11.43 18.06
N ALA A 348 1.76 11.46 17.00
CA ALA A 348 0.40 11.99 17.02
C ALA A 348 -0.49 11.22 18.01
N MET A 349 -0.46 9.88 17.96
CA MET A 349 -1.26 9.02 18.84
C MET A 349 -0.80 9.07 20.30
N ALA A 350 0.49 9.24 20.56
CA ALA A 350 1.00 9.42 21.92
C ALA A 350 0.44 10.70 22.58
N GLY A 351 0.31 11.78 21.79
CA GLY A 351 -0.32 13.02 22.23
C GLY A 351 -1.80 12.86 22.57
N GLU A 352 -2.55 12.09 21.78
CA GLU A 352 -3.96 11.80 22.04
C GLU A 352 -4.16 10.99 23.33
N PHE A 353 -3.33 9.96 23.56
CA PHE A 353 -3.45 9.11 24.73
C PHE A 353 -3.19 9.87 26.04
N SER A 354 -2.21 10.78 26.06
CA SER A 354 -1.94 11.64 27.21
C SER A 354 -3.16 12.49 27.57
N ARG A 355 -3.86 13.03 26.58
CA ARG A 355 -5.05 13.86 26.81
C ARG A 355 -6.24 13.07 27.32
N GLU A 356 -6.47 11.90 26.74
CA GLU A 356 -7.59 11.06 27.16
C GLU A 356 -7.41 10.62 28.62
N GLN A 357 -6.18 10.30 29.03
CA GLN A 357 -5.87 10.01 30.43
C GLN A 357 -6.11 11.22 31.35
N VAL A 358 -5.72 12.41 30.92
CA VAL A 358 -5.94 13.65 31.68
C VAL A 358 -7.44 13.94 31.80
N ALA A 359 -8.20 13.88 30.70
CA ALA A 359 -9.65 14.09 30.72
C ALA A 359 -10.36 13.08 31.63
N ARG A 360 -10.02 11.78 31.55
CA ARG A 360 -10.61 10.77 32.44
C ARG A 360 -10.28 11.00 33.91
N ARG A 361 -9.11 11.56 34.23
CA ARG A 361 -8.77 11.93 35.63
C ARG A 361 -9.62 13.10 36.10
N PHE A 362 -9.77 14.14 35.29
CA PHE A 362 -10.62 15.29 35.64
C PHE A 362 -12.08 14.88 35.87
N PHE A 363 -12.68 14.14 34.94
CA PHE A 363 -14.10 13.72 35.08
C PHE A 363 -14.35 12.71 36.20
N ARG A 364 -13.34 11.91 36.61
CA ARG A 364 -13.50 10.98 37.74
C ARG A 364 -13.48 11.69 39.10
N VAL A 365 -12.83 12.85 39.20
CA VAL A 365 -12.79 13.63 40.45
C VAL A 365 -14.13 14.31 40.74
N GLU A 366 -14.87 14.71 39.72
CA GLU A 366 -16.20 15.32 39.89
C GLU A 366 -17.30 14.31 40.27
N ALA A 367 -17.16 13.04 39.88
CA ALA A 367 -18.14 11.98 40.18
C ALA A 367 -18.00 11.36 41.58
N GLY A 368 -17.10 11.89 42.43
CA GLY A 368 -16.80 11.34 43.76
C GLY A 368 -17.14 12.24 44.95
N TYR A 369 -17.84 13.35 44.71
CA TYR A 369 -18.38 14.21 45.77
C TYR A 369 -19.89 14.02 45.84
N ASP A 370 -20.33 12.98 46.54
CA ASP A 370 -21.67 12.85 47.10
C ASP A 370 -21.56 12.49 48.59
#